data_AF-A0A318LLD0-F1
#
_entry.id   AF-A0A318LLD0-F1
#
_cell.length_a   1.000
_cell.length_b   1.000
_cell.length_c   1.000
_cell.angle_alpha   90.00
_cell.angle_beta   90.00
_cell.angle_gamma   90.00
#
_symmetry.space_group_name_H-M   'P 1'
#
loop_
_entity.id
_entity.type
_entity.pdbx_description
1 polymer ?
#
loop_
_entity_poly.entity_id
_entity_poly.type
_entity_poly.pdbx_seq_one_letter_code
_entity_poly.pdbx_strand_id
1 'polypeptide(L)'
;MTPEQRALRARIGAHAMHAQGKTNTGPARAAFADRWEKQVDPEGVLSPDERARRAHHAMKAHFSRMAAKSAKARARRNRAA
;
A
#
# COMPACT_ATOMS: atom_id res chain seq x y z
N MET A 1 -20.12 -26.67 -0.17
CA MET A 1 -19.16 -26.12 0.82
C MET A 1 -19.86 -25.00 1.59
N THR A 2 -19.96 -25.12 2.91
CA THR A 2 -20.59 -24.11 3.79
C THR A 2 -19.69 -22.88 3.99
N PRO A 3 -20.21 -21.74 4.49
CA PRO A 3 -19.39 -20.59 4.84
C PRO A 3 -18.26 -20.90 5.84
N GLU A 4 -18.55 -21.71 6.86
CA GLU A 4 -17.58 -22.13 7.88
C GLU A 4 -16.45 -22.98 7.29
N GLN A 5 -16.80 -23.91 6.41
CA GLN A 5 -15.83 -24.73 5.68
C GLN A 5 -14.92 -23.87 4.77
N ARG A 6 -15.47 -22.83 4.14
CA ARG A 6 -14.66 -21.85 3.37
C ARG A 6 -13.69 -21.09 4.27
N ALA A 7 -14.16 -20.60 5.42
CA ALA A 7 -13.32 -19.86 6.37
C ALA A 7 -12.20 -20.74 6.97
N LEU A 8 -12.50 -21.99 7.29
CA LEU A 8 -11.49 -22.95 7.76
C LEU A 8 -10.43 -23.22 6.67
N ARG A 9 -10.84 -23.47 5.43
CA ARG A 9 -9.92 -23.68 4.31
C ARG A 9 -9.03 -22.46 4.05
N ALA A 10 -9.59 -21.25 4.13
CA ALA A 10 -8.82 -20.01 3.97
C ALA A 10 -7.76 -19.85 5.07
N ARG A 11 -8.11 -20.13 6.33
CA ARG A 11 -7.17 -20.08 7.47
C ARG A 11 -6.02 -21.08 7.30
N ILE A 12 -6.33 -22.32 6.91
CA ILE A 12 -5.31 -23.34 6.63
C ILE A 12 -4.35 -22.86 5.55
N GLY A 13 -4.89 -22.32 4.44
CA GLY A 13 -4.07 -21.76 3.36
C GLY A 13 -3.16 -20.60 3.82
N ALA A 14 -3.70 -19.69 4.63
CA ALA A 14 -2.94 -18.56 5.16
C ALA A 14 -1.77 -19.02 6.05
N HIS A 15 -2.02 -19.93 7.01
CA HIS A 15 -0.96 -20.44 7.88
C HIS A 15 0.09 -21.25 7.11
N ALA A 16 -0.33 -22.08 6.16
CA ALA A 16 0.59 -22.86 5.32
C ALA A 16 1.49 -21.96 4.46
N MET A 17 0.95 -20.88 3.90
CA MET A 17 1.73 -19.89 3.15
C MET A 17 2.74 -19.17 4.06
N HIS A 18 2.30 -18.72 5.23
CA HIS A 18 3.17 -17.99 6.17
C HIS A 18 4.27 -18.88 6.76
N ALA A 19 4.01 -20.18 6.97
CA ALA A 19 5.03 -21.14 7.40
C ALA A 19 6.19 -21.26 6.38
N GLN A 20 5.96 -20.96 5.10
CA GLN A 20 6.99 -20.92 4.05
C GLN A 20 7.70 -19.57 3.96
N GLY A 21 7.44 -18.62 4.87
CA GLY A 21 7.97 -17.25 4.81
C GLY A 21 7.39 -16.40 3.68
N LYS A 22 6.33 -16.87 2.99
CA LYS A 22 5.70 -16.14 1.90
C LYS A 22 4.68 -15.12 2.41
N THR A 23 4.42 -14.10 1.61
CA THR A 23 3.33 -13.15 1.83
C THR A 23 2.43 -13.11 0.60
N ASN A 24 1.14 -12.82 0.79
CA ASN A 24 0.18 -12.64 -0.30
C ASN A 24 0.14 -11.19 -0.81
N THR A 25 0.88 -10.26 -0.20
CA THR A 25 0.80 -8.82 -0.52
C THR A 25 1.78 -8.37 -1.58
N GLY A 26 2.74 -9.21 -2.01
CA GLY A 26 3.76 -8.86 -3.00
C GLY A 26 3.17 -8.23 -4.29
N PRO A 27 2.24 -8.91 -4.99
CA PRO A 27 1.61 -8.36 -6.19
C PRO A 27 0.86 -7.05 -5.94
N ALA A 28 0.17 -6.93 -4.80
CA ALA A 28 -0.54 -5.72 -4.43
C ALA A 28 0.40 -4.54 -4.17
N ARG A 29 1.56 -4.79 -3.54
CA ARG A 29 2.59 -3.78 -3.30
C ARG A 29 3.25 -3.31 -4.59
N ALA A 30 3.50 -4.24 -5.53
CA ALA A 30 4.02 -3.92 -6.86
C ALA A 30 3.03 -3.01 -7.61
N ALA A 31 1.77 -3.42 -7.74
CA ALA A 31 0.74 -2.60 -8.39
C ALA A 31 0.55 -1.23 -7.72
N PHE A 32 0.66 -1.17 -6.38
CA PHE A 32 0.63 0.09 -5.64
C PHE A 32 1.86 0.97 -5.89
N ALA A 33 3.03 0.41 -6.20
CA ALA A 33 4.21 1.16 -6.60
C ALA A 33 4.05 1.72 -8.02
N ASP A 34 3.60 0.88 -8.96
CA ASP A 34 3.45 1.23 -10.39
C ASP A 34 2.54 2.44 -10.63
N ARG A 35 1.52 2.62 -9.79
CA ARG A 35 0.63 3.78 -9.93
C ARG A 35 1.37 5.11 -9.78
N TRP A 36 2.44 5.16 -8.99
CA TRP A 36 3.22 6.37 -8.80
C TRP A 36 4.05 6.69 -10.02
N GLU A 37 4.61 5.67 -10.68
CA GLU A 37 5.31 5.84 -11.95
C GLU A 37 4.38 6.40 -13.03
N LYS A 38 3.18 5.82 -13.18
CA LYS A 38 2.15 6.33 -14.11
C LYS A 38 1.68 7.75 -13.77
N GLN A 39 1.69 8.12 -12.49
CA GLN A 39 1.30 9.46 -12.06
C GLN A 39 2.36 10.51 -12.39
N VAL A 40 3.65 10.17 -12.28
CA VAL A 40 4.75 11.12 -12.52
C VAL A 40 5.21 11.16 -13.98
N ASP A 41 4.90 10.11 -14.74
CA ASP A 41 5.25 9.97 -16.15
C ASP A 41 4.13 9.26 -16.93
N PRO A 42 2.99 9.93 -17.19
CA PRO A 42 1.86 9.32 -17.92
C PRO A 42 2.22 8.92 -19.35
N GLU A 43 3.07 9.72 -20.01
CA GLU A 43 3.48 9.55 -21.41
C GLU A 43 4.73 8.66 -21.56
N GLY A 44 5.36 8.25 -20.46
CA GLY A 44 6.51 7.34 -20.47
C GLY A 44 7.80 7.95 -21.04
N VAL A 45 7.95 9.28 -20.99
CA VAL A 45 9.06 10.00 -21.63
C VAL A 45 10.33 10.07 -20.76
N LEU A 46 10.21 9.78 -19.47
CA LEU A 46 11.34 9.85 -18.55
C LEU A 46 12.18 8.58 -18.63
N SER A 47 13.48 8.72 -18.36
CA SER A 47 14.35 7.55 -18.15
C SER A 47 13.84 6.73 -16.94
N PRO A 48 14.05 5.41 -16.93
CA PRO A 48 13.60 4.56 -15.83
C PRO A 48 14.07 5.03 -14.45
N ASP A 49 15.33 5.46 -14.35
CA ASP A 49 15.91 5.94 -13.08
C ASP A 49 15.25 7.23 -12.57
N GLU A 50 14.96 8.16 -13.48
CA GLU A 50 14.32 9.43 -13.12
C GLU A 50 12.84 9.21 -12.78
N ARG A 51 12.15 8.32 -13.52
CA ARG A 51 10.78 7.93 -13.20
C ARG A 51 10.68 7.28 -11.83
N ALA A 52 11.56 6.33 -11.51
CA ALA A 52 11.61 5.67 -10.20
C ALA A 52 11.88 6.66 -9.07
N ARG A 53 12.82 7.60 -9.27
CA ARG A 53 13.13 8.65 -8.30
C ARG A 53 11.93 9.55 -8.02
N ARG A 54 11.25 10.03 -9.07
CA ARG A 54 10.05 10.86 -8.95
C ARG A 54 8.89 10.10 -8.31
N ALA A 55 8.66 8.85 -8.70
CA ALA A 55 7.63 7.98 -8.14
C ALA A 55 7.83 7.79 -6.62
N HIS A 56 9.07 7.57 -6.19
CA HIS A 56 9.41 7.47 -4.77
C HIS A 56 9.10 8.75 -3.99
N HIS A 57 9.42 9.93 -4.55
CA HIS A 57 9.06 11.21 -3.92
C HIS A 57 7.54 11.45 -3.91
N ALA A 58 6.82 11.10 -4.98
CA ALA A 58 5.37 11.20 -5.04
C ALA A 58 4.70 10.32 -3.96
N MET A 59 5.19 9.09 -3.78
CA MET A 59 4.76 8.18 -2.73
C MET A 59 4.98 8.78 -1.34
N LYS A 60 6.19 9.27 -1.05
CA LYS A 60 6.50 9.91 0.24
C LYS A 60 5.58 11.11 0.50
N ALA A 61 5.40 11.99 -0.49
CA ALA A 61 4.53 13.15 -0.36
C ALA A 61 3.08 12.77 -0.03
N HIS A 62 2.56 11.69 -0.61
CA HIS A 62 1.22 11.20 -0.29
C HIS A 62 1.09 10.73 1.16
N PHE A 63 2.00 9.90 1.64
CA PHE A 63 1.98 9.44 3.03
C PHE A 63 2.16 10.60 4.02
N SER A 64 3.03 11.56 3.71
CA SER A 64 3.19 12.78 4.51
C SER A 64 1.90 13.59 4.58
N ARG A 65 1.16 13.74 3.47
CA ARG A 65 -0.16 14.40 3.47
C ARG A 65 -1.18 13.66 4.35
N MET A 66 -1.21 12.33 4.29
CA MET A 66 -2.10 11.54 5.16
C MET A 66 -1.73 11.70 6.64
N ALA A 67 -0.43 11.65 6.97
CA ALA A 67 0.05 11.86 8.33
C ALA A 67 -0.32 13.25 8.86
N ALA A 68 -0.13 14.30 8.06
CA ALA A 68 -0.52 15.67 8.43
C ALA A 68 -2.02 15.80 8.70
N LYS A 69 -2.87 15.20 7.84
CA LYS A 69 -4.33 15.16 8.05
C LYS A 69 -4.69 14.43 9.35
N SER A 70 -4.05 13.30 9.63
CA SER A 70 -4.26 12.52 10.86
C SER A 70 -3.83 13.31 12.11
N ALA A 71 -2.67 13.96 12.07
CA ALA A 71 -2.19 14.81 13.15
C ALA A 71 -3.17 15.97 13.44
N LYS A 72 -3.65 16.65 12.40
CA LYS A 72 -4.67 17.71 12.52
C LYS A 72 -5.97 17.19 13.16
N ALA A 73 -6.43 16.01 12.75
CA ALA A 73 -7.65 15.41 13.31
C ALA A 73 -7.50 15.07 14.80
N ARG A 74 -6.36 14.50 15.21
CA ARG A 74 -6.05 14.21 16.62
C ARG A 74 -5.95 15.49 17.45
N ALA A 75 -5.28 16.51 16.94
CA ALA A 75 -5.16 17.81 17.61
C ALA A 75 -6.53 18.45 17.86
N ARG A 76 -7.46 18.37 16.89
CA ARG A 76 -8.84 18.86 17.07
C ARG A 76 -9.58 18.10 18.16
N ARG A 77 -9.46 16.77 18.19
CA ARG A 77 -10.11 15.94 19.21
C ARG A 77 -9.60 16.28 20.61
N ASN A 78 -8.30 16.45 20.78
CA ASN A 78 -7.70 16.79 22.07
C ASN A 78 -8.06 18.21 22.54
N ARG A 79 -8.39 19.14 21.64
CA ARG A 79 -8.88 20.48 22.00
C ARG A 79 -10.35 20.52 22.39
N ALA A 80 -11.11 19.49 22.02
CA ALA A 80 -12.55 19.38 22.27
C ALA A 80 -12.87 18.49 23.49
N ALA A 81 -11.84 17.86 24.07
CA ALA A 81 -11.87 17.13 25.34
C ALA A 81 -11.33 18.05 26.43
#